data_AF-A0A7H8KGW3-F1
#
_entry.id   AF-A0A7H8KGW3-F1
#
_cell.length_a   1.000
_cell.length_b   1.000
_cell.length_c   1.000
_cell.angle_alpha   90.00
_cell.angle_beta   90.00
_cell.angle_gamma   90.00
#
_symmetry.space_group_name_H-M   'P 1'
#
loop_
_entity.id
_entity.type
_entity.pdbx_description
1 polymer ?
#
loop_
_entity_poly.entity_id
_entity_poly.type
_entity_poly.pdbx_seq_one_letter_code
_entity_poly.pdbx_strand_id
1 'polypeptide(L)'
;MLKRRAGLRPFSPKRLAALAEQGIRPWSTLNSTGAGLSRAAGKDAKPTPRLRDTGPDKGTVATVVARDFGRCARCGGPVSGQRGVDYSVHHRRARAMGGTVRPDTNEPQNLLLLCGSATSPDGCHHRVESSRAEAYELGFLVRQAQDPAEVPVLHAVHGRVLLADDGTVSSLSPTTEEVA
;
A
#
# COMPACT_ATOMS: atom_id res chain seq x y z
N MET A 1 -12.44 -17.69 -15.94
CA MET A 1 -12.78 -16.37 -16.52
C MET A 1 -14.01 -15.81 -15.81
N LEU A 2 -13.85 -14.83 -14.91
CA LEU A 2 -14.99 -14.18 -14.24
C LEU A 2 -15.64 -13.19 -15.21
N LYS A 3 -16.91 -13.40 -15.58
CA LYS A 3 -17.70 -12.44 -16.36
C LYS A 3 -17.86 -11.17 -15.52
N ARG A 4 -17.39 -10.02 -16.03
CA ARG A 4 -17.62 -8.71 -15.39
C ARG A 4 -19.12 -8.51 -15.21
N ARG A 5 -19.57 -8.23 -13.98
CA ARG A 5 -20.97 -7.84 -13.73
C ARG A 5 -21.24 -6.52 -14.45
N ALA A 6 -22.37 -6.45 -15.16
CA ALA A 6 -22.79 -5.20 -15.80
C ALA A 6 -23.03 -4.12 -14.73
N GLY A 7 -22.57 -2.89 -15.00
CA GLY A 7 -22.81 -1.76 -14.10
C GLY A 7 -24.30 -1.50 -13.90
N LEU A 8 -24.65 -0.92 -12.75
CA LEU A 8 -26.02 -0.49 -12.45
C LEU A 8 -26.51 0.48 -13.52
N ARG A 9 -27.69 0.19 -14.10
CA ARG A 9 -28.33 1.07 -15.09
C ARG A 9 -29.11 2.17 -14.36
N PRO A 10 -29.14 3.41 -14.88
CA PRO A 10 -29.99 4.45 -14.32
C PRO A 10 -31.46 4.05 -14.38
N PHE A 11 -32.28 4.56 -13.45
CA PHE A 11 -33.72 4.36 -13.47
C PHE A 11 -34.33 5.02 -14.72
N SER A 12 -35.34 4.38 -15.31
CA SER A 12 -36.07 4.99 -16.41
C SER A 12 -36.88 6.20 -15.91
N PRO A 13 -37.17 7.20 -16.78
CA PRO A 13 -38.01 8.34 -16.42
C PRO A 13 -39.36 7.93 -15.84
N LYS A 14 -39.96 6.86 -16.38
CA LYS A 14 -41.21 6.27 -15.89
C LYS A 14 -41.08 5.76 -14.44
N ARG A 15 -39.94 5.15 -14.09
CA ARG A 15 -39.70 4.65 -12.73
C ARG A 15 -39.42 5.77 -11.75
N LEU A 16 -38.78 6.86 -12.18
CA LEU A 16 -38.58 8.05 -11.35
C LEU A 16 -39.90 8.75 -11.05
N ALA A 17 -40.80 8.89 -12.03
CA ALA A 17 -42.12 9.47 -11.82
C ALA A 17 -42.95 8.66 -10.80
N ALA A 18 -42.97 7.34 -10.94
CA ALA A 18 -43.69 6.46 -10.01
C ALA A 18 -43.12 6.52 -8.57
N LEU A 19 -41.80 6.67 -8.41
CA LEU A 19 -41.19 6.84 -7.07
C LEU A 19 -41.53 8.21 -6.48
N ALA A 20 -41.56 9.25 -7.30
CA ALA A 20 -41.92 10.60 -6.87
C ALA A 20 -43.38 10.68 -6.38
N GLU A 21 -44.31 10.01 -7.07
CA GLU A 21 -45.72 9.88 -6.64
C GLU A 21 -45.85 9.18 -5.27
N GLN A 22 -44.92 8.29 -4.94
CA GLN A 22 -44.84 7.61 -3.65
C GLN A 22 -44.09 8.42 -2.58
N GLY A 23 -43.70 9.67 -2.88
CA GLY A 23 -42.90 10.51 -1.99
C GLY A 23 -41.45 10.05 -1.81
N ILE A 24 -41.01 9.04 -2.57
CA ILE A 24 -39.67 8.46 -2.49
C ILE A 24 -38.74 9.25 -3.42
N ARG A 25 -37.78 9.96 -2.84
CA ARG A 25 -36.69 10.62 -3.57
C ARG A 25 -35.44 9.75 -3.52
N PRO A 26 -35.10 9.00 -4.60
CA PRO A 26 -33.89 8.20 -4.60
C PRO A 26 -32.65 9.09 -4.47
N TRP A 27 -31.71 8.70 -3.61
CA TRP A 27 -30.48 9.45 -3.31
C TRP A 27 -29.48 9.56 -4.47
N SER A 28 -29.72 8.82 -5.57
CA SER A 28 -28.86 8.81 -6.75
C SER A 28 -29.16 9.99 -7.67
N THR A 29 -28.17 10.85 -7.88
CA THR A 29 -28.20 12.01 -8.79
C THR A 29 -27.95 11.64 -10.25
N LEU A 30 -28.05 10.36 -10.62
CA LEU A 30 -28.01 9.92 -12.03
C LEU A 30 -29.31 10.31 -12.74
N ASN A 31 -29.60 11.61 -12.79
CA ASN A 31 -30.59 12.19 -13.68
C ASN A 31 -30.01 12.20 -15.09
N SER A 32 -30.74 11.60 -16.02
CA SER A 32 -30.44 11.60 -17.45
C SER A 32 -30.54 12.99 -18.12
N THR A 33 -30.70 14.06 -17.34
CA THR A 33 -30.76 15.46 -17.80
C THR A 33 -29.50 16.26 -17.50
N GLY A 34 -28.48 15.65 -16.88
CA GLY A 34 -27.13 16.24 -16.88
C GLY A 34 -26.65 16.32 -18.33
N ALA A 35 -26.33 17.53 -18.78
CA ALA A 35 -25.62 17.81 -20.03
C ALA A 35 -24.67 16.65 -20.33
N GLY A 36 -24.88 16.01 -21.47
CA GLY A 36 -24.29 14.70 -21.74
C GLY A 36 -22.84 14.65 -21.28
N LEU A 37 -22.52 13.67 -20.43
CA LEU A 37 -21.26 12.94 -20.59
C LEU A 37 -21.37 12.24 -21.94
N SER A 38 -21.35 13.06 -22.98
CA SER A 38 -21.27 12.66 -24.34
C SER A 38 -20.07 11.74 -24.39
N ARG A 39 -20.24 10.62 -25.08
CA ARG A 39 -19.11 9.89 -25.66
C ARG A 39 -18.44 10.74 -26.77
N ALA A 40 -18.29 12.04 -26.53
CA ALA A 40 -17.59 13.01 -27.35
C ALA A 40 -16.22 13.33 -26.72
N ALA A 41 -15.60 12.38 -26.03
CA ALA A 41 -14.17 12.23 -26.24
C ALA A 41 -14.04 11.81 -27.71
N GLY A 42 -13.83 12.79 -28.59
CA GLY A 42 -13.49 12.53 -29.98
C GLY A 42 -12.38 11.48 -30.05
N LYS A 43 -12.28 10.77 -31.17
CA LYS A 43 -11.21 9.78 -31.40
C LYS A 43 -9.80 10.37 -31.23
N ASP A 44 -9.71 11.70 -31.12
CA ASP A 44 -8.50 12.51 -30.98
C ASP A 44 -8.27 13.08 -29.56
N ALA A 45 -9.08 12.70 -28.56
CA ALA A 45 -8.85 13.14 -27.18
C ALA A 45 -7.52 12.59 -26.65
N LYS A 46 -6.54 13.48 -26.48
CA LYS A 46 -5.22 13.14 -25.93
C LYS A 46 -5.44 12.49 -24.56
N PRO A 47 -4.90 11.27 -24.31
CA PRO A 47 -5.10 10.60 -23.03
C PRO A 47 -4.67 11.51 -21.89
N THR A 48 -5.52 11.64 -20.87
CA THR A 48 -5.15 12.36 -19.66
C THR A 48 -3.86 11.76 -19.11
N PRO A 49 -2.87 12.60 -18.74
CA PRO A 49 -1.60 12.09 -18.24
C PRO A 49 -1.89 11.18 -17.05
N ARG A 50 -1.36 9.95 -17.12
CA ARG A 50 -1.46 9.00 -16.00
C ARG A 50 -0.88 9.67 -14.77
N LEU A 51 -1.57 9.55 -13.64
CA LEU A 51 -1.07 10.00 -12.35
C LEU A 51 0.33 9.37 -12.15
N ARG A 52 1.32 10.19 -11.79
CA ARG A 52 2.71 9.74 -11.64
C ARG A 52 2.76 8.65 -10.58
N ASP A 53 3.39 7.51 -10.88
CA ASP A 53 3.72 6.52 -9.86
C ASP A 53 4.77 7.16 -8.95
N THR A 54 4.41 7.29 -7.67
CA THR A 54 5.23 7.94 -6.65
C THR A 54 5.81 6.93 -5.66
N GLY A 55 5.62 5.62 -5.93
CA GLY A 55 6.25 4.56 -5.17
C GLY A 55 7.76 4.44 -5.46
N PRO A 56 8.45 3.51 -4.78
CA PRO A 56 9.85 3.25 -5.04
C PRO A 56 10.07 2.75 -6.47
N ASP A 57 11.17 3.16 -7.07
CA ASP A 57 11.57 2.70 -8.39
C ASP A 57 12.00 1.22 -8.36
N LYS A 58 12.21 0.66 -9.54
CA LYS A 58 12.51 -0.77 -9.69
C LYS A 58 13.86 -1.17 -9.08
N GLY A 59 14.85 -0.29 -9.11
CA GLY A 59 16.18 -0.53 -8.53
C GLY A 59 16.07 -0.68 -7.03
N THR A 60 15.41 0.26 -6.37
CA THR A 60 15.19 0.21 -4.92
C THR A 60 14.35 -0.99 -4.50
N VAL A 61 13.32 -1.34 -5.26
CA VAL A 61 12.56 -2.58 -5.02
C VAL A 61 13.45 -3.81 -5.15
N ALA A 62 14.33 -3.88 -6.15
CA ALA A 62 15.26 -4.99 -6.32
C ALA A 62 16.27 -5.07 -5.16
N THR A 63 16.78 -3.93 -4.68
CA THR A 63 17.65 -3.85 -3.50
C THR A 63 16.97 -4.44 -2.27
N VAL A 64 15.72 -4.04 -1.98
CA VAL A 64 14.96 -4.56 -0.83
C VAL A 64 14.69 -6.06 -0.98
N VAL A 65 14.33 -6.52 -2.17
CA VAL A 65 14.10 -7.96 -2.42
C VAL A 65 15.39 -8.78 -2.24
N ALA A 66 16.52 -8.27 -2.72
CA ALA A 66 17.82 -8.93 -2.57
C ALA A 66 18.28 -8.95 -1.11
N ARG A 67 18.19 -7.80 -0.41
CA ARG A 67 18.49 -7.66 1.01
C ARG A 67 17.70 -8.65 1.85
N ASP A 68 16.42 -8.82 1.57
CA ASP A 68 15.52 -9.70 2.34
C ASP A 68 15.55 -11.15 1.83
N PHE A 69 16.48 -11.50 0.93
CA PHE A 69 16.64 -12.83 0.31
C PHE A 69 15.34 -13.39 -0.31
N GLY A 70 14.49 -12.50 -0.85
CA GLY A 70 13.17 -12.88 -1.37
C GLY A 70 12.25 -13.48 -0.30
N ARG A 71 12.42 -13.11 0.97
CA ARG A 71 11.61 -13.60 2.10
C ARG A 71 10.89 -12.45 2.80
N CYS A 72 9.73 -12.77 3.34
CA CYS A 72 8.94 -11.84 4.16
C CYS A 72 9.71 -11.48 5.43
N ALA A 73 9.92 -10.18 5.65
CA ALA A 73 10.61 -9.64 6.82
C ALA A 73 9.95 -10.02 8.16
N ARG A 74 8.65 -10.35 8.18
CA ARG A 74 7.93 -10.73 9.41
C ARG A 74 7.87 -12.24 9.65
N CYS A 75 7.45 -13.04 8.67
CA CYS A 75 7.27 -14.49 8.86
C CYS A 75 8.41 -15.34 8.31
N GLY A 76 9.36 -14.75 7.56
CA GLY A 76 10.47 -15.48 6.92
C GLY A 76 10.06 -16.33 5.72
N GLY A 77 8.77 -16.44 5.40
CA GLY A 77 8.27 -17.20 4.26
C GLY A 77 8.74 -16.61 2.92
N PRO A 78 8.97 -17.44 1.88
CA PRO A 78 9.35 -16.95 0.57
C PRO A 78 8.25 -16.06 -0.03
N VAL A 79 8.65 -14.99 -0.72
CA VAL A 79 7.72 -14.16 -1.50
C VAL A 79 7.97 -14.34 -2.99
N SER A 80 6.87 -14.43 -3.74
CA SER A 80 6.90 -14.53 -5.20
C SER A 80 5.56 -14.01 -5.75
N GLY A 81 5.45 -13.87 -7.08
CA GLY A 81 4.23 -13.43 -7.74
C GLY A 81 4.17 -11.93 -7.99
N GLN A 82 2.98 -11.34 -7.89
CA GLN A 82 2.70 -9.97 -8.25
C GLN A 82 2.84 -9.02 -7.04
N ARG A 83 3.74 -8.04 -7.16
CA ARG A 83 3.85 -6.92 -6.20
C ARG A 83 2.53 -6.13 -6.09
N GLY A 84 2.12 -5.85 -4.87
CA GLY A 84 0.85 -5.20 -4.51
C GLY A 84 -0.32 -6.18 -4.33
N VAL A 85 -0.12 -7.47 -4.62
CA VAL A 85 -1.13 -8.53 -4.46
C VAL A 85 -0.57 -9.64 -3.58
N ASP A 86 0.43 -10.37 -4.08
CA ASP A 86 1.03 -11.54 -3.41
C ASP A 86 2.09 -11.14 -2.38
N TYR A 87 2.74 -10.00 -2.61
CA TYR A 87 3.70 -9.39 -1.70
C TYR A 87 3.70 -7.87 -1.87
N SER A 88 4.21 -7.16 -0.87
CA SER A 88 4.30 -5.72 -0.86
C SER A 88 5.67 -5.26 -0.39
N VAL A 89 6.13 -4.15 -0.96
CA VAL A 89 7.23 -3.36 -0.40
C VAL A 89 6.58 -2.33 0.51
N HIS A 90 6.56 -2.64 1.81
CA HIS A 90 5.86 -1.90 2.84
C HIS A 90 6.70 -0.74 3.36
N HIS A 91 6.10 0.44 3.42
CA HIS A 91 6.71 1.63 4.02
C HIS A 91 6.59 1.57 5.55
N ARG A 92 7.72 1.53 6.25
CA ARG A 92 7.76 1.54 7.72
C ARG A 92 7.24 2.86 8.26
N ARG A 93 7.72 3.97 7.71
CA ARG A 93 7.17 5.31 7.91
C ARG A 93 6.22 5.63 6.76
N ALA A 94 4.93 5.72 7.09
CA ALA A 94 3.87 5.95 6.10
C ALA A 94 4.11 7.21 5.25
N ARG A 95 3.63 7.18 4.02
CA ARG A 95 3.80 8.27 3.03
C ARG A 95 2.91 9.49 3.25
N ALA A 96 2.05 9.45 4.27
CA ALA A 96 0.93 10.35 4.49
C ALA A 96 -0.05 10.42 3.29
N MET A 97 -1.21 11.05 3.52
CA MET A 97 -2.19 11.27 2.45
C MET A 97 -1.69 12.36 1.50
N GLY A 98 -1.71 12.09 0.18
CA GLY A 98 -1.21 13.02 -0.85
C GLY A 98 0.25 12.81 -1.25
N GLY A 99 0.94 11.84 -0.63
CA GLY A 99 2.35 11.63 -0.82
C GLY A 99 3.19 12.59 0.01
N THR A 100 4.49 12.33 0.05
CA THR A 100 5.48 13.11 0.80
C THR A 100 6.63 13.44 -0.13
N VAL A 101 7.23 14.62 0.09
CA VAL A 101 8.41 15.09 -0.65
C VAL A 101 9.72 14.67 0.01
N ARG A 102 9.65 13.97 1.16
CA ARG A 102 10.85 13.55 1.87
C ARG A 102 11.66 12.55 1.02
N PRO A 103 12.97 12.78 0.84
CA PRO A 103 13.79 11.97 -0.06
C PRO A 103 13.87 10.51 0.39
N ASP A 104 13.99 10.28 1.69
CA ASP A 104 14.08 8.96 2.34
C ASP A 104 12.78 8.14 2.32
N THR A 105 11.69 8.67 1.74
CA THR A 105 10.39 7.97 1.74
C THR A 105 10.46 6.65 1.00
N ASN A 106 11.12 6.64 -0.15
CA ASN A 106 11.20 5.49 -1.02
C ASN A 106 12.55 4.77 -0.93
N GLU A 107 13.37 5.09 0.09
CA GLU A 107 14.69 4.52 0.26
C GLU A 107 14.66 3.21 1.08
N PRO A 108 15.61 2.28 0.87
CA PRO A 108 15.62 0.94 1.46
C PRO A 108 15.43 0.87 2.98
N GLN A 109 15.97 1.81 3.76
CA GLN A 109 15.81 1.87 5.22
C GLN A 109 14.34 2.00 5.65
N ASN A 110 13.51 2.61 4.80
CA ASN A 110 12.09 2.82 5.05
C ASN A 110 11.21 1.71 4.48
N LEU A 111 11.80 0.68 3.85
CA LEU A 111 11.06 -0.34 3.10
C LEU A 111 11.32 -1.75 3.64
N LEU A 112 10.26 -2.55 3.72
CA LEU A 112 10.31 -3.96 4.09
C LEU A 112 9.57 -4.83 3.08
N LEU A 113 10.11 -6.02 2.80
CA LEU A 113 9.41 -7.01 1.99
C LEU A 113 8.43 -7.79 2.85
N LEU A 114 7.12 -7.70 2.58
CA LEU A 114 6.08 -8.43 3.32
C LEU A 114 5.21 -9.25 2.38
N CYS A 115 4.79 -10.44 2.81
CA CYS A 115 3.79 -11.22 2.08
C CYS A 115 2.39 -10.60 2.16
N GLY A 116 1.62 -10.81 1.10
CA GLY A 116 0.27 -10.27 0.91
C GLY A 116 0.24 -8.77 0.66
N SER A 117 -0.98 -8.24 0.76
CA SER A 117 -1.31 -6.82 0.69
C SER A 117 -1.98 -6.35 1.98
N ALA A 118 -2.22 -5.04 2.11
CA ALA A 118 -2.97 -4.49 3.24
C ALA A 118 -4.41 -5.02 3.34
N THR A 119 -4.93 -5.62 2.27
CA THR A 119 -6.29 -6.21 2.19
C THR A 119 -6.29 -7.73 2.13
N SER A 120 -5.13 -8.38 2.26
CA SER A 120 -5.01 -9.84 2.32
C SER A 120 -4.99 -10.29 3.79
N PRO A 121 -6.11 -10.82 4.35
CA PRO A 121 -6.25 -11.03 5.80
C PRO A 121 -5.17 -11.94 6.42
N ASP A 122 -4.71 -12.94 5.66
CA ASP A 122 -3.66 -13.88 6.10
C ASP A 122 -2.22 -13.38 5.81
N GLY A 123 -2.09 -12.20 5.19
CA GLY A 123 -0.81 -11.61 4.81
C GLY A 123 -0.14 -10.85 5.96
N CYS A 124 1.20 -10.91 6.03
CA CYS A 124 1.96 -10.16 7.02
C CYS A 124 1.82 -8.64 6.83
N HIS A 125 1.62 -8.17 5.59
CA HIS A 125 1.34 -6.75 5.35
C HIS A 125 0.06 -6.30 6.06
N HIS A 126 -1.04 -7.05 5.92
CA HIS A 126 -2.28 -6.76 6.64
C HIS A 126 -2.08 -6.78 8.16
N ARG A 127 -1.35 -7.77 8.69
CA ARG A 127 -1.07 -7.88 10.13
C ARG A 127 -0.31 -6.67 10.69
N VAL A 128 0.68 -6.16 9.95
CA VAL A 128 1.43 -4.96 10.34
C VAL A 128 0.51 -3.73 10.41
N GLU A 129 -0.42 -3.59 9.45
CA GLU A 129 -1.35 -2.47 9.42
C GLU A 129 -2.48 -2.56 10.46
N SER A 130 -2.93 -3.77 10.78
CA SER A 130 -4.02 -4.00 11.74
C SER A 130 -3.56 -4.08 13.20
N SER A 131 -2.30 -4.46 13.45
CA SER A 131 -1.70 -4.53 14.80
C SER A 131 -0.60 -3.47 15.00
N ARG A 132 -0.97 -2.18 14.86
CA ARG A 132 0.00 -1.07 14.80
C ARG A 132 0.88 -0.93 16.05
N ALA A 133 0.35 -1.19 17.24
CA ALA A 133 1.13 -1.10 18.49
C ALA A 133 2.31 -2.08 18.48
N GLU A 134 2.02 -3.37 18.24
CA GLU A 134 3.01 -4.44 18.04
C GLU A 134 3.99 -4.07 16.92
N ALA A 135 3.47 -3.53 15.81
CA ALA A 135 4.30 -3.15 14.67
C ALA A 135 5.29 -2.00 14.98
N TYR A 136 4.91 -1.02 15.81
CA TYR A 136 5.84 0.01 16.28
C TYR A 136 6.90 -0.56 17.22
N GLU A 137 6.49 -1.41 18.16
CA GLU A 137 7.39 -2.05 19.14
C GLU A 137 8.46 -2.90 18.44
N LEU A 138 8.06 -3.67 17.43
CA LEU A 138 8.95 -4.53 16.66
C LEU A 138 9.65 -3.82 15.49
N GLY A 139 9.39 -2.51 15.29
CA GLY A 139 10.03 -1.69 14.26
C GLY A 139 9.55 -1.90 12.82
N PHE A 140 8.46 -2.63 12.61
CA PHE A 140 7.79 -2.72 11.30
C PHE A 140 7.14 -1.40 10.90
N LEU A 141 6.71 -0.59 11.87
CA LEU A 141 6.25 0.77 11.68
C LEU A 141 7.17 1.77 12.40
N VAL A 142 7.31 2.96 11.82
CA VAL A 142 8.14 4.06 12.33
C VAL A 142 7.29 5.33 12.40
N ARG A 143 7.43 6.10 13.48
CA ARG A 143 6.65 7.34 13.66
C ARG A 143 7.10 8.39 12.64
N GLN A 144 6.22 9.33 12.31
CA GLN A 144 6.50 10.38 11.32
C GLN A 144 7.70 11.28 11.67
N ALA A 145 8.01 11.43 12.96
CA ALA A 145 9.12 12.25 13.44
C ALA A 145 10.46 11.50 13.53
N GLN A 146 10.46 10.18 13.31
CA GLN A 146 11.65 9.34 13.44
C GLN A 146 12.30 9.06 12.08
N ASP A 147 13.60 8.81 12.11
CA ASP A 147 14.36 8.27 11.00
C ASP A 147 14.22 6.73 10.95
N PRO A 148 13.72 6.14 9.85
CA PRO A 148 13.70 4.69 9.69
C PRO A 148 15.07 4.01 9.80
N ALA A 149 16.17 4.70 9.46
CA ALA A 149 17.54 4.16 9.58
C ALA A 149 17.97 3.95 11.04
N GLU A 150 17.39 4.69 11.98
CA GLU A 150 17.75 4.66 13.40
C GLU A 150 16.82 3.75 14.23
N VAL A 151 15.68 3.33 13.67
CA VAL A 151 14.74 2.44 14.36
C VAL A 151 15.04 1.00 13.97
N PRO A 152 15.40 0.11 14.92
CA PRO A 152 15.65 -1.29 14.61
C PRO A 152 14.34 -2.03 14.30
N VAL A 153 14.43 -3.03 13.42
CA VAL A 153 13.33 -3.95 13.11
C VAL A 153 13.71 -5.37 13.54
N LEU A 154 12.75 -6.12 14.10
CA LEU A 154 12.91 -7.55 14.33
C LEU A 154 12.63 -8.32 13.02
N HIS A 155 13.66 -8.45 12.20
CA HIS A 155 13.59 -9.10 10.89
C HIS A 155 13.69 -10.63 11.02
N ALA A 156 12.78 -11.37 10.40
CA ALA A 156 12.73 -12.83 10.50
C ALA A 156 13.99 -13.53 9.95
N VAL A 157 14.69 -12.89 9.01
CA VAL A 157 15.91 -13.46 8.40
C VAL A 157 17.19 -12.92 9.02
N HIS A 158 17.17 -11.67 9.50
CA HIS A 158 18.40 -10.97 9.94
C HIS A 158 18.48 -10.80 11.45
N GLY A 159 17.42 -11.13 12.19
CA GLY A 159 17.30 -10.81 13.61
C GLY A 159 16.95 -9.34 13.85
N ARG A 160 17.33 -8.80 15.00
CA ARG A 160 17.10 -7.39 15.34
C ARG A 160 18.19 -6.51 14.73
N VAL A 161 17.82 -5.70 13.74
CA VAL A 161 18.79 -5.00 12.87
C VAL A 161 18.36 -3.57 12.53
N LEU A 162 19.34 -2.73 12.18
CA LEU A 162 19.13 -1.47 11.49
C LEU A 162 19.24 -1.68 9.97
N LEU A 163 18.49 -0.88 9.22
CA LEU A 163 18.46 -0.91 7.75
C LEU A 163 19.03 0.41 7.24
N ALA A 164 20.03 0.34 6.37
CA ALA A 164 20.65 1.51 5.76
C ALA A 164 19.99 1.88 4.41
N ASP A 165 20.33 3.07 3.93
CA ASP A 165 19.86 3.63 2.66
C ASP A 165 20.49 2.97 1.41
N ASP A 166 21.69 2.43 1.53
CA ASP A 166 22.29 1.58 0.50
C ASP A 166 21.70 0.16 0.45
N GLY A 167 20.78 -0.17 1.37
CA GLY A 167 20.16 -1.48 1.50
C GLY A 167 20.96 -2.49 2.32
N THR A 168 22.07 -2.08 2.95
CA THR A 168 22.80 -2.94 3.89
C THR A 168 22.06 -3.08 5.23
N VAL A 169 22.48 -4.09 6.00
CA VAL A 169 21.87 -4.47 7.27
C VAL A 169 22.95 -4.50 8.34
N SER A 170 22.70 -3.82 9.47
CA SER A 170 23.62 -3.79 10.60
C SER A 170 22.98 -4.46 11.81
N SER A 171 23.60 -5.54 12.30
CA SER A 171 23.15 -6.24 13.49
C SER A 171 23.37 -5.41 14.76
N LEU A 172 22.36 -5.33 15.61
CA LEU A 172 22.54 -4.86 16.97
C LEU A 172 23.02 -6.04 17.81
N SER A 173 24.32 -6.11 18.11
CA SER A 173 24.81 -7.05 19.12
C SER A 173 24.16 -6.73 20.46
N PRO A 174 23.76 -7.72 21.27
CA PRO A 174 23.30 -7.45 22.62
C PRO A 174 24.42 -6.71 23.36
N THR A 175 24.11 -5.53 23.92
CA THR A 175 24.98 -4.89 24.90
C THR A 175 25.13 -5.87 26.06
N THR A 176 26.36 -6.27 26.35
CA THR A 176 26.74 -7.25 27.39
C THR A 176 26.53 -6.71 28.82
N GLU A 177 25.47 -5.94 29.08
CA GLU A 177 25.15 -5.35 30.39
C GLU A 177 23.77 -5.81 30.87
N GLU A 178 23.54 -7.12 30.95
CA GLU A 178 22.49 -7.67 31.84
C GLU A 178 22.79 -9.13 32.19
N VAL A 179 24.02 -9.38 32.67
CA VAL A 179 24.37 -10.56 33.47
C VAL A 179 25.08 -10.07 34.73
N ALA A 180 24.32 -9.53 35.66
CA ALA A 180 24.75 -9.27 37.04
C ALA A 180 23.67 -9.77 38.00
#